data_AF-A0A554L150-F1
#
_entry.id   AF-A0A554L150-F1
#
_cell.length_a   1.000
_cell.length_b   1.000
_cell.length_c   1.000
_cell.angle_alpha   90.00
_cell.angle_beta   90.00
_cell.angle_gamma   90.00
#
_symmetry.space_group_name_H-M   'P 1'
#
loop_
_entity.id
_entity.type
_entity.pdbx_description
1 polymer ?
#
loop_
_entity_poly.entity_id
_entity_poly.type
_entity_poly.pdbx_seq_one_letter_code
_entity_poly.pdbx_strand_id
1 'polypeptide(L)'
;MKNYPKSNTDTAHADTSIEKLPVLMRLMLPAHSESASSFRKKLNDAGCYITQDAHQLLETASFQDAPKSREVELVTLSARSLGFDYDKIKHGTGLYKYICEIAVAHGLELCPPQVGPLLRIQYRNQPPGEHLVLGMQAIPVSAHTSHVFGLSSIAGPMRFLLPGQRQLELRANSDDTYSANDIFVFIRPRKDKGSSEQAPRY
;
A
#
# COMPACT_ATOMS: atom_id res chain seq x y z
N MET A 1 -50.34 -7.62 6.71
CA MET A 1 -49.27 -6.72 6.21
C MET A 1 -48.34 -6.41 7.39
N LYS A 2 -47.08 -6.83 7.34
CA LYS A 2 -46.10 -6.60 8.42
C LYS A 2 -45.36 -5.30 8.13
N ASN A 3 -45.56 -4.30 8.99
CA ASN A 3 -44.83 -3.04 8.97
C ASN A 3 -43.39 -3.27 9.45
N TYR A 4 -42.40 -2.98 8.61
CA TYR A 4 -41.02 -2.87 9.04
C TYR A 4 -40.70 -1.41 9.42
N PRO A 5 -39.98 -1.17 10.52
CA PRO A 5 -39.52 0.16 10.89
C PRO A 5 -38.46 0.65 9.89
N LYS A 6 -38.56 1.91 9.48
CA LYS A 6 -37.54 2.59 8.68
C LYS A 6 -36.26 2.64 9.51
N SER A 7 -35.21 1.93 9.08
CA SER A 7 -33.88 2.08 9.63
C SER A 7 -33.33 3.45 9.22
N ASN A 8 -33.27 4.38 10.17
CA ASN A 8 -32.38 5.54 10.09
C ASN A 8 -30.94 5.02 10.12
N THR A 9 -30.34 4.86 8.96
CA THR A 9 -28.88 4.79 8.83
C THR A 9 -28.38 6.18 8.50
N ASP A 10 -28.35 7.05 9.52
CA ASP A 10 -27.38 8.14 9.53
C ASP A 10 -26.02 7.49 9.77
N THR A 11 -25.44 6.98 8.69
CA THR A 11 -24.05 6.56 8.68
C THR A 11 -23.25 7.86 8.79
N ALA A 12 -22.79 8.18 9.99
CA ALA A 12 -21.78 9.21 10.18
C ALA A 12 -20.57 8.84 9.32
N HIS A 13 -20.47 9.42 8.13
CA HIS A 13 -19.28 9.36 7.32
C HIS A 13 -18.18 10.01 8.15
N ALA A 14 -17.24 9.19 8.63
CA ALA A 14 -16.00 9.72 9.19
C ALA A 14 -15.44 10.72 8.18
N ASP A 15 -14.94 11.86 8.66
CA ASP A 15 -14.38 12.88 7.80
C ASP A 15 -13.10 12.33 7.12
N THR A 16 -13.29 11.70 5.96
CA THR A 16 -12.23 11.08 5.17
C THR A 16 -11.51 12.09 4.27
N SER A 17 -11.39 13.33 4.75
CA SER A 17 -10.50 14.31 4.12
C SER A 17 -9.08 13.74 4.08
N ILE A 18 -8.45 13.74 2.90
CA ILE A 18 -7.10 13.19 2.71
C ILE A 18 -6.06 13.75 3.70
N GLU A 19 -6.26 14.98 4.17
CA GLU A 19 -5.39 15.67 5.14
C GLU A 19 -5.43 15.05 6.54
N LYS A 20 -6.53 14.38 6.88
CA LYS A 20 -6.74 13.73 8.19
C LYS A 20 -6.28 12.27 8.21
N LEU A 21 -5.88 11.71 7.06
CA LEU A 21 -5.39 10.34 7.00
C LEU A 21 -4.12 10.17 7.87
N PRO A 22 -3.97 9.04 8.58
CA PRO A 22 -2.76 8.76 9.35
C PRO A 22 -1.53 8.70 8.44
N VAL A 23 -0.50 9.46 8.81
CA VAL A 23 0.81 9.40 8.16
C VAL A 23 1.59 8.24 8.76
N LEU A 24 1.97 7.28 7.91
CA LEU A 24 2.84 6.17 8.28
C LEU A 24 4.28 6.64 8.45
N MET A 25 4.86 7.23 7.39
CA MET A 25 6.21 7.78 7.39
C MET A 25 6.50 8.57 6.10
N ARG A 26 7.68 9.19 6.01
CA ARG A 26 8.19 9.79 4.77
C ARG A 26 9.29 8.91 4.17
N LEU A 27 9.30 8.76 2.84
CA LEU A 27 10.32 8.01 2.12
C LEU A 27 10.94 8.87 1.02
N MET A 28 12.25 8.71 0.81
CA MET A 28 12.93 9.25 -0.37
C MET A 28 12.91 8.18 -1.48
N LEU A 29 12.28 8.50 -2.60
CA LEU A 29 12.37 7.67 -3.81
C LEU A 29 13.65 8.03 -4.57
N PRO A 30 14.50 7.05 -4.94
CA PRO A 30 15.74 7.33 -5.68
C PRO A 30 15.47 7.73 -7.13
N ALA A 31 16.38 8.51 -7.72
CA ALA A 31 16.28 8.98 -9.12
C ALA A 31 16.58 7.89 -10.15
N HIS A 32 17.23 6.82 -9.72
CA HIS A 32 17.78 5.79 -10.58
C HIS A 32 17.15 4.45 -10.21
N SER A 33 16.90 3.64 -11.23
CA SER A 33 16.47 2.27 -11.05
C SER A 33 17.60 1.49 -10.40
N GLU A 34 17.41 1.19 -9.12
CA GLU A 34 18.24 0.21 -8.44
C GLU A 34 17.84 -1.18 -8.90
N SER A 35 18.83 -2.00 -9.22
CA SER A 35 18.60 -3.37 -9.66
C SER A 35 17.88 -4.19 -8.58
N ALA A 36 17.17 -5.23 -9.02
CA ALA A 36 16.57 -6.21 -8.11
C ALA A 36 17.61 -6.79 -7.12
N SER A 37 18.83 -7.05 -7.60
CA SER A 37 19.95 -7.53 -6.79
C SER A 37 20.37 -6.55 -5.68
N SER A 38 20.38 -5.24 -5.97
CA SER A 38 20.66 -4.20 -4.96
C SER A 38 19.62 -4.24 -3.84
N PHE A 39 18.33 -4.28 -4.19
CA PHE A 39 17.26 -4.35 -3.20
C PHE A 39 17.30 -5.64 -2.38
N ARG A 40 17.55 -6.79 -3.00
CA ARG A 40 17.72 -8.06 -2.28
C ARG A 40 18.84 -7.96 -1.25
N LYS A 41 20.00 -7.42 -1.65
CA LYS A 41 21.13 -7.22 -0.74
C LYS A 41 20.76 -6.29 0.41
N LYS A 42 20.16 -5.14 0.13
CA LYS A 42 19.75 -4.17 1.17
C LYS A 42 18.72 -4.74 2.14
N LEU A 43 17.75 -5.51 1.64
CA LEU A 43 16.75 -6.19 2.47
C LEU A 43 17.38 -7.29 3.33
N ASN A 44 18.33 -8.05 2.79
CA ASN A 44 19.05 -9.07 3.54
C ASN A 44 19.99 -8.46 4.60
N ASP A 45 20.74 -7.41 4.25
CA ASP A 45 21.57 -6.63 5.19
C ASP A 45 20.70 -5.98 6.27
N ALA A 46 19.44 -5.69 5.94
CA ALA A 46 18.41 -5.26 6.87
C ALA A 46 17.81 -6.39 7.71
N GLY A 47 18.16 -7.66 7.50
CA GLY A 47 17.56 -8.79 8.20
C GLY A 47 16.06 -8.97 7.90
N CYS A 48 15.59 -8.44 6.76
CA CYS A 48 14.22 -8.61 6.30
C CYS A 48 14.11 -9.89 5.48
N TYR A 49 13.09 -10.68 5.75
CA TYR A 49 12.77 -11.85 4.94
C TYR A 49 12.02 -11.42 3.68
N ILE A 50 12.33 -12.07 2.56
CA ILE A 50 11.68 -11.82 1.27
C ILE A 50 11.04 -13.13 0.83
N THR A 51 9.74 -13.13 0.57
CA THR A 51 9.09 -14.34 0.05
C THR A 51 9.53 -14.65 -1.38
N GLN A 52 9.37 -15.89 -1.80
CA GLN A 52 9.67 -16.30 -3.18
C GLN A 52 8.91 -15.46 -4.21
N ASP A 53 7.64 -15.16 -3.98
CA ASP A 53 6.83 -14.36 -4.90
C ASP A 53 7.29 -12.89 -4.92
N ALA A 54 7.72 -12.34 -3.77
CA ALA A 54 8.31 -11.01 -3.71
C ALA A 54 9.65 -10.95 -4.47
N HIS A 55 10.44 -12.04 -4.43
CA HIS A 55 11.64 -12.15 -5.25
C HIS A 55 11.32 -12.08 -6.74
N GLN A 56 10.26 -12.74 -7.22
CA GLN A 56 9.86 -12.67 -8.62
C GLN A 56 9.41 -11.26 -9.00
N LEU A 57 8.66 -10.59 -8.12
CA LEU A 57 8.15 -9.24 -8.38
C LEU A 57 9.27 -8.21 -8.58
N LEU A 58 10.38 -8.35 -7.84
CA LEU A 58 11.57 -7.49 -8.00
C LEU A 58 12.24 -7.62 -9.38
N GLU A 59 12.12 -8.76 -10.05
CA GLU A 59 12.74 -9.02 -11.36
C GLU A 59 11.89 -8.50 -12.53
N THR A 60 10.68 -8.01 -12.27
CA THR A 60 9.76 -7.56 -13.32
C THR A 60 10.20 -6.22 -13.93
N ALA A 61 9.91 -6.01 -15.22
CA ALA A 61 10.21 -4.75 -15.91
C ALA A 61 9.51 -3.56 -15.25
N SER A 62 8.27 -3.73 -14.77
CA SER A 62 7.52 -2.70 -14.05
C SER A 62 8.20 -2.24 -12.77
N PHE A 63 9.01 -3.08 -12.14
CA PHE A 63 9.83 -2.70 -10.99
C PHE A 63 11.07 -1.87 -11.39
N GLN A 64 11.58 -2.06 -12.60
CA GLN A 64 12.77 -1.34 -13.10
C GLN A 64 12.45 0.09 -13.57
N ASP A 65 11.17 0.43 -13.77
CA ASP A 65 10.75 1.79 -14.07
C ASP A 65 10.84 2.66 -12.80
N ALA A 66 11.97 3.34 -12.65
CA ALA A 66 12.19 4.23 -11.53
C ALA A 66 11.38 5.53 -11.68
N PRO A 67 10.63 5.95 -10.65
CA PRO A 67 10.01 7.26 -10.63
C PRO A 67 11.08 8.35 -10.55
N LYS A 68 10.68 9.61 -10.81
CA LYS A 68 11.53 10.77 -10.51
C LYS A 68 11.86 10.79 -9.02
N SER A 69 13.11 11.10 -8.69
CA SER A 69 13.51 11.28 -7.29
C SER A 69 12.67 12.34 -6.63
N ARG A 70 12.05 11.96 -5.52
CA ARG A 70 11.23 12.85 -4.70
C ARG A 70 11.00 12.24 -3.33
N GLU A 71 10.79 13.11 -2.36
CA GLU A 71 10.27 12.71 -1.06
C GLU A 71 8.75 12.49 -1.16
N VAL A 72 8.27 11.37 -0.64
CA VAL A 72 6.85 11.01 -0.62
C VAL A 72 6.37 10.83 0.81
N GLU A 73 5.11 11.19 1.05
CA GLU A 73 4.45 10.97 2.33
C GLU A 73 3.57 9.72 2.27
N LEU A 74 3.98 8.73 3.05
CA LEU A 74 3.30 7.47 3.37
C LEU A 74 1.99 7.70 4.12
N VAL A 75 0.81 7.43 3.58
CA VAL A 75 -0.43 7.40 4.38
C VAL A 75 -1.06 6.02 4.39
N THR A 76 -1.68 5.69 5.53
CA THR A 76 -2.42 4.44 5.71
C THR A 76 -3.91 4.70 5.74
N LEU A 77 -4.67 3.84 5.09
CA LEU A 77 -6.13 3.84 5.19
C LEU A 77 -6.66 2.41 5.15
N SER A 78 -7.77 2.18 5.85
CA SER A 78 -8.53 0.96 5.66
C SER A 78 -9.55 1.15 4.54
N ALA A 79 -9.93 0.07 3.88
CA ALA A 79 -11.05 0.11 2.94
C ALA A 79 -12.32 0.67 3.63
N ARG A 80 -12.63 0.21 4.84
CA ARG A 80 -13.76 0.73 5.62
C ARG A 80 -13.73 2.25 5.84
N SER A 81 -12.56 2.86 6.07
CA SER A 81 -12.45 4.30 6.36
C SER A 81 -12.79 5.20 5.17
N LEU A 82 -12.70 4.71 3.93
CA LEU A 82 -13.14 5.45 2.74
C LEU A 82 -14.65 5.41 2.51
N GLY A 83 -15.43 4.91 3.48
CA GLY A 83 -16.88 4.78 3.33
C GLY A 83 -17.26 3.74 2.28
N PHE A 84 -16.37 2.78 2.01
CA PHE A 84 -16.62 1.73 1.03
C PHE A 84 -17.79 0.85 1.47
N ASP A 85 -18.75 0.74 0.57
CA ASP A 85 -19.84 -0.22 0.68
C ASP A 85 -19.29 -1.61 0.32
N TYR A 86 -18.60 -2.20 1.29
CA TYR A 86 -17.95 -3.51 1.13
C TYR A 86 -18.97 -4.59 0.75
N ASP A 87 -20.23 -4.45 1.18
CA ASP A 87 -21.32 -5.37 0.86
C ASP A 87 -21.73 -5.30 -0.63
N LYS A 88 -21.42 -4.20 -1.34
CA LYS A 88 -21.60 -4.09 -2.80
C LYS A 88 -20.47 -4.75 -3.59
N ILE A 89 -19.32 -5.00 -2.96
CA ILE A 89 -18.19 -5.63 -3.61
C ILE A 89 -18.35 -7.13 -3.42
N LYS A 90 -18.78 -7.83 -4.48
CA LYS A 90 -18.80 -9.30 -4.47
C LYS A 90 -17.42 -9.79 -4.05
N HIS A 91 -17.34 -10.55 -2.95
CA HIS A 91 -16.11 -11.19 -2.53
C HIS A 91 -15.49 -11.95 -3.72
N GLY A 92 -14.28 -11.54 -4.12
CA GLY A 92 -13.53 -12.16 -5.21
C GLY A 92 -13.36 -11.27 -6.45
N THR A 93 -12.11 -11.15 -6.90
CA THR A 93 -11.63 -10.49 -8.13
C THR A 93 -12.07 -9.02 -8.29
N GLY A 94 -11.15 -8.08 -8.05
CA GLY A 94 -11.34 -6.66 -8.38
C GLY A 94 -11.53 -5.71 -7.19
N LEU A 95 -11.63 -6.22 -5.95
CA LEU A 95 -11.67 -5.38 -4.75
C LEU A 95 -10.45 -4.46 -4.65
N TYR A 96 -9.25 -5.00 -4.85
CA TYR A 96 -8.02 -4.21 -4.80
C TYR A 96 -8.02 -3.09 -5.84
N LYS A 97 -8.37 -3.43 -7.09
CA LYS A 97 -8.47 -2.46 -8.18
C LYS A 97 -9.46 -1.34 -7.84
N TYR A 98 -10.63 -1.70 -7.31
CA TYR A 98 -11.64 -0.73 -6.89
C TYR A 98 -11.13 0.19 -5.77
N ILE A 99 -10.44 -0.36 -4.76
CA ILE A 99 -9.84 0.43 -3.68
C ILE A 99 -8.83 1.44 -4.24
N CYS A 100 -7.97 1.01 -5.17
CA CYS A 100 -7.01 1.87 -5.85
C CYS A 100 -7.69 2.97 -6.66
N GLU A 101 -8.72 2.64 -7.43
CA GLU A 101 -9.48 3.61 -8.24
C GLU A 101 -10.12 4.69 -7.36
N ILE A 102 -10.75 4.31 -6.25
CA ILE A 102 -11.36 5.28 -5.35
C ILE A 102 -10.29 6.10 -4.61
N ALA A 103 -9.22 5.49 -4.11
CA ALA A 103 -8.12 6.23 -3.48
C ALA A 103 -7.58 7.32 -4.41
N VAL A 104 -7.40 7.01 -5.70
CA VAL A 104 -7.00 7.99 -6.73
C VAL A 104 -8.07 9.06 -6.95
N ALA A 105 -9.35 8.69 -7.01
CA ALA A 105 -10.45 9.67 -7.12
C ALA A 105 -10.54 10.61 -5.91
N HIS A 106 -10.09 10.19 -4.73
CA HIS A 106 -9.95 11.04 -3.54
C HIS A 106 -8.66 11.89 -3.54
N GLY A 107 -7.82 11.79 -4.56
CA GLY A 107 -6.59 12.56 -4.69
C GLY A 107 -5.39 11.95 -3.98
N LEU A 108 -5.39 10.63 -3.74
CA LEU A 108 -4.17 9.90 -3.38
C LEU A 108 -3.42 9.43 -4.64
N GLU A 109 -2.12 9.22 -4.49
CA GLU A 109 -1.27 8.65 -5.53
C GLU A 109 -0.99 7.18 -5.26
N LEU A 110 -0.95 6.38 -6.33
CA LEU A 110 -0.48 5.00 -6.24
C LEU A 110 1.03 4.96 -5.96
N CYS A 111 1.43 4.02 -5.10
CA CYS A 111 2.82 3.77 -4.81
C CYS A 111 3.53 3.17 -6.04
N PRO A 112 4.70 3.67 -6.44
CA PRO A 112 5.56 2.96 -7.36
C PRO A 112 6.15 1.71 -6.68
N PRO A 113 6.53 0.66 -7.43
CA PRO A 113 6.94 -0.64 -6.85
C PRO A 113 8.11 -0.57 -5.88
N GLN A 114 9.01 0.41 -6.03
CA GLN A 114 10.18 0.59 -5.17
C GLN A 114 9.81 1.00 -3.74
N VAL A 115 8.59 1.53 -3.52
CA VAL A 115 8.09 1.82 -2.17
C VAL A 115 8.11 0.57 -1.30
N GLY A 116 7.81 -0.62 -1.82
CA GLY A 116 7.73 -1.83 -1.00
C GLY A 116 9.06 -2.17 -0.32
N PRO A 117 10.13 -2.40 -1.08
CA PRO A 117 11.46 -2.63 -0.53
C PRO A 117 11.95 -1.48 0.35
N LEU A 118 11.79 -0.22 -0.09
CA LEU A 118 12.26 0.95 0.66
C LEU A 118 11.53 1.10 1.99
N LEU A 119 10.19 0.95 1.97
CA LEU A 119 9.36 0.98 3.16
C LEU A 119 9.79 -0.14 4.11
N ARG A 120 10.01 -1.36 3.61
CA ARG A 120 10.40 -2.47 4.47
C ARG A 120 11.74 -2.23 5.15
N ILE A 121 12.73 -1.71 4.41
CA ILE A 121 14.08 -1.39 4.90
C ILE A 121 14.02 -0.33 6.01
N GLN A 122 13.12 0.66 5.91
CA GLN A 122 13.08 1.77 6.87
C GLN A 122 12.08 1.55 8.02
N TYR A 123 10.94 0.90 7.75
CA TYR A 123 9.88 0.68 8.72
C TYR A 123 10.18 -0.54 9.61
N ARG A 124 11.14 -0.41 10.53
CA ARG A 124 11.59 -1.53 11.38
C ARG A 124 10.71 -1.82 12.58
N ASN A 125 10.04 -0.80 13.10
CA ASN A 125 9.23 -0.91 14.31
C ASN A 125 7.78 -1.28 14.00
N GLN A 126 7.58 -2.18 13.03
CA GLN A 126 6.25 -2.63 12.66
C GLN A 126 5.59 -3.39 13.83
N PRO A 127 4.34 -3.05 14.21
CA PRO A 127 3.63 -3.76 15.26
C PRO A 127 3.46 -5.25 14.94
N PRO A 128 3.59 -6.14 15.95
CA PRO A 128 3.26 -7.56 15.82
C PRO A 128 1.89 -7.81 15.20
N GLY A 129 1.82 -8.64 14.15
CA GLY A 129 0.57 -9.00 13.48
C GLY A 129 0.04 -7.93 12.51
N GLU A 130 0.72 -6.79 12.37
CA GLU A 130 0.34 -5.79 11.37
C GLU A 130 0.64 -6.30 9.96
N HIS A 131 -0.34 -6.08 9.07
CA HIS A 131 -0.23 -6.34 7.65
C HIS A 131 -0.58 -5.08 6.86
N LEU A 132 0.36 -4.61 6.05
CA LEU A 132 0.21 -3.44 5.19
C LEU A 132 0.25 -3.89 3.73
N VAL A 133 -0.71 -3.42 2.94
CA VAL A 133 -0.80 -3.66 1.50
C VAL A 133 -0.43 -2.38 0.78
N LEU A 134 0.50 -2.41 -0.16
CA LEU A 134 0.77 -1.20 -0.96
C LEU A 134 -0.34 -1.00 -1.97
N GLY A 135 -0.92 0.20 -1.98
CA GLY A 135 -1.79 0.70 -3.04
C GLY A 135 -0.96 1.10 -4.25
N MET A 136 -0.52 0.11 -5.01
CA MET A 136 0.27 0.24 -6.24
C MET A 136 -0.48 -0.32 -7.46
N GLN A 137 0.01 -0.04 -8.66
CA GLN A 137 -0.43 -0.81 -9.82
C GLN A 137 -0.03 -2.28 -9.64
N ALA A 138 -1.00 -3.19 -9.71
CA ALA A 138 -0.73 -4.62 -9.62
C ALA A 138 0.16 -5.05 -10.80
N ILE A 139 1.23 -5.77 -10.49
CA ILE A 139 2.21 -6.19 -11.50
C ILE A 139 1.84 -7.59 -11.97
N PRO A 140 1.63 -7.80 -13.28
CA PRO A 140 1.33 -9.12 -13.81
C PRO A 140 2.55 -10.03 -13.66
N VAL A 141 2.37 -11.17 -12.99
CA VAL A 141 3.39 -12.22 -12.84
C VAL A 141 3.09 -13.40 -13.77
N SER A 142 1.81 -13.63 -14.09
CA SER A 142 1.36 -14.60 -15.09
C SER A 142 0.13 -14.07 -15.84
N ALA A 143 -0.37 -14.82 -16.83
CA ALA A 143 -1.56 -14.46 -17.59
C ALA A 143 -2.83 -14.26 -16.73
N HIS A 144 -2.88 -14.83 -15.52
CA HIS A 144 -4.06 -14.81 -14.66
C HIS A 144 -3.79 -14.28 -13.25
N THR A 145 -2.54 -13.95 -12.91
CA THR A 145 -2.19 -13.53 -11.55
C THR A 145 -1.37 -12.24 -11.59
N SER A 146 -1.87 -11.23 -10.89
CA SER A 146 -1.14 -10.00 -10.62
C SER A 146 -0.84 -9.91 -9.14
N HIS A 147 0.35 -9.43 -8.81
CA HIS A 147 0.79 -9.31 -7.44
C HIS A 147 1.06 -7.86 -7.07
N VAL A 148 0.91 -7.57 -5.79
CA VAL A 148 1.25 -6.29 -5.17
C VAL A 148 2.15 -6.55 -3.97
N PHE A 149 2.99 -5.59 -3.62
CA PHE A 149 3.83 -5.73 -2.44
C PHE A 149 3.00 -5.58 -1.15
N GLY A 150 3.26 -6.47 -0.20
CA GLY A 150 2.74 -6.41 1.15
C GLY A 150 3.87 -6.47 2.17
N LEU A 151 3.69 -5.81 3.31
CA LEU A 151 4.58 -5.90 4.45
C LEU A 151 3.84 -6.62 5.58
N SER A 152 4.45 -7.65 6.13
CA SER A 152 3.92 -8.35 7.30
C SER A 152 4.93 -8.36 8.43
N SER A 153 4.45 -8.20 9.66
CA SER A 153 5.20 -8.51 10.86
C SER A 153 4.64 -9.77 11.48
N ILE A 154 5.32 -10.88 11.27
CA ILE A 154 4.93 -12.15 11.89
C ILE A 154 5.48 -12.18 13.31
N ALA A 155 4.58 -12.25 14.28
CA ALA A 155 4.90 -12.50 15.67
C ALA A 155 4.22 -13.80 16.10
N GLY A 156 5.02 -14.78 16.54
CA GLY A 156 4.50 -16.06 17.00
C GLY A 156 5.53 -17.17 16.88
N PRO A 157 5.27 -18.34 17.49
CA PRO A 157 6.18 -19.47 17.51
C PRO A 157 6.11 -20.21 16.17
N MET A 158 6.45 -19.55 15.07
CA MET A 158 6.87 -20.29 13.89
C MET A 158 8.13 -21.07 14.27
N ARG A 159 8.21 -22.32 13.81
CA ARG A 159 9.11 -23.42 14.21
C ARG A 159 10.62 -23.12 14.20
N PHE A 160 11.03 -21.89 13.91
CA PHE A 160 12.41 -21.42 13.78
C PHE A 160 12.69 -20.03 14.40
N LEU A 161 11.69 -19.34 14.97
CA LEU A 161 11.92 -18.04 15.63
C LEU A 161 12.00 -18.23 17.15
N LEU A 162 13.10 -17.76 17.75
CA LEU A 162 13.25 -17.72 19.20
C LEU A 162 12.21 -16.77 19.82
N PRO A 163 11.80 -16.97 21.09
CA PRO A 163 10.97 -16.02 21.80
C PRO A 163 11.54 -14.59 21.73
N GLY A 164 10.71 -13.63 21.31
CA GLY A 164 11.13 -12.24 21.11
C GLY A 164 11.71 -11.92 19.73
N GLN A 165 11.92 -12.91 18.87
CA GLN A 165 12.26 -12.68 17.46
C GLN A 165 11.02 -12.27 16.66
N ARG A 166 11.20 -11.33 15.75
CA ARG A 166 10.18 -10.83 14.83
C ARG A 166 10.69 -10.98 13.42
N GLN A 167 9.88 -11.53 12.52
CA GLN A 167 10.22 -11.59 11.11
C GLN A 167 9.47 -10.48 10.38
N LEU A 168 10.25 -9.53 9.84
CA LEU A 168 9.74 -8.50 8.96
C LEU A 168 9.80 -9.03 7.54
N GLU A 169 8.65 -9.15 6.90
CA GLU A 169 8.55 -9.69 5.56
C GLU A 169 8.25 -8.62 4.54
N LEU A 170 8.88 -8.75 3.37
CA LEU A 170 8.35 -8.26 2.12
C LEU A 170 7.71 -9.44 1.39
N ARG A 171 6.40 -9.33 1.13
CA ARG A 171 5.60 -10.33 0.43
C ARG A 171 5.07 -9.78 -0.88
N ALA A 172 4.68 -10.69 -1.76
CA ALA A 172 3.86 -10.38 -2.92
C ALA A 172 2.52 -11.10 -2.71
N ASN A 173 1.43 -10.34 -2.70
CA ASN A 173 0.09 -10.86 -2.47
C ASN A 173 -0.71 -10.76 -3.76
N SER A 174 -1.53 -11.76 -4.04
CA SER A 174 -2.51 -11.71 -5.13
C SER A 174 -3.52 -10.60 -4.87
N ASP A 175 -3.97 -9.93 -5.92
CA ASP A 175 -4.85 -8.76 -5.84
C ASP A 175 -6.33 -9.09 -5.50
N ASP A 176 -6.64 -10.36 -5.24
CA ASP A 176 -7.98 -10.89 -4.99
C ASP A 176 -8.23 -11.35 -3.54
N THR A 177 -7.25 -11.20 -2.64
CA THR A 177 -7.28 -11.81 -1.28
C THR A 177 -7.64 -10.85 -0.14
N TYR A 178 -8.15 -9.65 -0.43
CA TYR A 178 -8.28 -8.59 0.59
C TYR A 178 -9.64 -8.48 1.30
N SER A 179 -9.59 -7.91 2.50
CA SER A 179 -10.72 -7.59 3.37
C SER A 179 -10.92 -6.08 3.54
N ALA A 180 -12.10 -5.67 3.99
CA ALA A 180 -12.41 -4.26 4.29
C ALA A 180 -11.53 -3.63 5.37
N ASN A 181 -10.97 -4.47 6.24
CA ASN A 181 -10.19 -4.05 7.40
C ASN A 181 -8.69 -4.03 7.11
N ASP A 182 -8.28 -4.51 5.94
CA ASP A 182 -6.88 -4.47 5.56
C ASP A 182 -6.42 -3.02 5.42
N ILE A 183 -5.19 -2.78 5.85
CA ILE A 183 -4.57 -1.46 5.82
C ILE A 183 -3.82 -1.32 4.50
N PHE A 184 -4.23 -0.34 3.71
CA PHE A 184 -3.60 0.01 2.46
C PHE A 184 -2.73 1.25 2.62
N VAL A 185 -1.59 1.26 1.94
CA VAL A 185 -0.60 2.34 1.97
C VAL A 185 -0.59 3.05 0.64
N PHE A 186 -0.78 4.35 0.64
CA PHE A 186 -0.78 5.20 -0.55
C PHE A 186 0.12 6.41 -0.35
N ILE A 187 0.43 7.12 -1.43
CA ILE A 187 1.14 8.40 -1.36
C ILE A 187 0.12 9.51 -1.20
N ARG A 188 0.33 10.39 -0.21
CA ARG A 188 -0.35 11.68 -0.18
C ARG A 188 0.42 12.66 -1.09
N PRO A 189 -0.23 13.25 -2.12
CA PRO A 189 0.42 14.28 -2.93
C PRO A 189 0.80 15.47 -2.05
N ARG A 190 1.97 16.05 -2.32
CA ARG A 190 2.28 17.36 -1.73
C ARG A 190 1.37 18.39 -2.41
N LYS A 191 0.67 19.19 -1.61
CA LYS A 191 0.17 20.48 -2.10
C LYS A 191 1.41 21.32 -2.41
N ASP A 192 1.85 21.33 -3.66
CA ASP A 192 2.84 22.28 -4.10
C ASP A 192 2.23 23.67 -3.88
N LYS A 193 2.78 24.40 -2.90
CA LYS A 193 2.51 25.82 -2.77
C LYS A 193 3.13 26.50 -3.99
N GLY A 194 2.34 26.75 -5.03
CA GLY A 194 2.70 27.69 -6.10
C GLY A 194 2.56 27.14 -7.51
N SER A 195 1.35 27.22 -8.06
CA SER A 195 1.12 27.40 -9.51
C SER A 195 -0.14 28.26 -9.70
N SER A 196 -0.14 29.42 -9.06
CA SER A 196 -1.17 30.46 -9.28
C SER A 196 -0.50 31.83 -9.31
N GLU A 197 0.35 32.06 -10.32
CA GLU A 197 0.67 33.42 -10.77
C GLU A 197 1.18 33.39 -12.21
N GLN A 198 0.28 33.11 -13.15
CA GLN A 198 0.43 33.66 -14.50
C GLN A 198 -0.39 34.94 -14.53
N ALA A 199 0.30 36.06 -14.26
CA ALA A 199 -0.23 37.40 -14.46
C ALA A 199 -0.64 37.59 -15.94
N PRO A 200 -1.71 38.35 -16.23
CA PRO A 200 -2.08 38.65 -17.60
C PRO A 200 -0.98 39.51 -18.23
N ARG A 201 -0.46 39.07 -19.38
CA ARG A 201 0.33 39.94 -20.25
C ARG A 201 -0.64 40.91 -20.93
N TYR A 202 -0.50 42.18 -20.57
CA TYR A 202 -1.03 43.31 -21.34
C TYR A 202 -0.35 43.39 -22.71
#